data_AF-M3H9C5-F1
#
_entry.id   AF-M3H9C5-F1
#
_cell.length_a   1.000
_cell.length_b   1.000
_cell.length_c   1.000
_cell.angle_alpha   90.00
_cell.angle_beta   90.00
_cell.angle_gamma   90.00
#
_symmetry.space_group_name_H-M   'P 1'
#
loop_
_entity.id
_entity.type
_entity.pdbx_description
1 polymer ?
#
loop_
_entity_poly.entity_id
_entity_poly.type
_entity_poly.pdbx_seq_one_letter_code
_entity_poly.pdbx_strand_id
1 'polypeptide(L)'
;MFYFLLPTLFLFFRLESTETNPWNLSIGERIINRKHVSHIIIETRVDHFRVSILLNERFPYNYKSRSGSFFIRVNDEKEALKISEKLDQYLESGWNLKIYLSGSEIVRYDLDKTIQ
;
A
#
# COMPACT_ATOMS: atom_id res chain seq x y z
N MET A 1 17.04 20.34 56.70
CA MET A 1 16.20 19.36 55.97
C MET A 1 16.39 19.66 54.48
N PHE A 2 17.30 18.95 53.81
CA PHE A 2 17.61 19.17 52.40
C PHE A 2 16.71 18.28 51.55
N TYR A 3 15.83 18.89 50.75
CA TYR A 3 15.02 18.18 49.78
C TYR A 3 15.88 17.85 48.56
N PHE A 4 16.15 16.56 48.37
CA PHE A 4 16.76 16.04 47.14
C PHE A 4 15.73 16.14 46.01
N LEU A 5 16.00 16.99 45.02
CA LEU A 5 15.28 16.99 43.74
C LEU A 5 15.90 15.89 42.86
N LEU A 6 15.23 14.75 42.73
CA LEU A 6 15.56 13.77 41.69
C LEU A 6 15.22 14.37 40.31
N PRO A 7 16.14 14.41 39.34
CA PRO A 7 15.78 14.74 37.98
C PRO A 7 15.06 13.51 37.38
N THR A 8 13.80 13.70 36.99
CA THR A 8 13.05 12.74 36.18
C THR A 8 13.74 12.62 34.82
N LEU A 9 14.55 11.57 34.67
CA LEU A 9 15.19 11.20 33.42
C LEU A 9 14.10 10.75 32.43
N PHE A 10 13.56 11.69 31.67
CA PHE A 10 12.71 11.38 30.51
C PHE A 10 13.59 10.66 29.47
N LEU A 11 13.63 9.34 29.54
CA LEU A 11 14.10 8.50 28.44
C LEU A 11 13.12 8.69 27.29
N PHE A 12 13.45 9.60 26.38
CA PHE A 12 12.89 9.63 25.05
C PHE A 12 13.28 8.31 24.36
N PHE A 13 12.49 7.27 24.57
CA PHE A 13 12.46 6.14 23.66
C PHE A 13 12.15 6.72 22.28
N ARG A 14 13.19 6.79 21.43
CA ARG A 14 12.98 6.92 20.00
C ARG A 14 12.18 5.69 19.60
N LEU A 15 10.88 5.86 19.44
CA LEU A 15 10.08 5.01 18.57
C LEU A 15 10.64 5.23 17.16
N GLU A 16 11.77 4.59 16.86
CA GLU A 16 12.17 4.40 15.47
C GLU A 16 11.09 3.50 14.89
N SER A 17 10.13 4.13 14.21
CA SER A 17 9.27 3.41 13.29
C SER A 17 10.21 2.72 12.31
N THR A 18 10.33 1.40 12.42
CA THR A 18 10.91 0.56 11.38
C THR A 18 9.91 0.53 10.23
N GLU A 19 9.61 1.70 9.65
CA GLU A 19 8.92 1.75 8.37
C GLU A 19 9.99 1.36 7.35
N THR A 20 9.88 0.14 6.83
CA THR A 20 10.65 -0.32 5.68
C THR A 20 10.56 0.75 4.60
N ASN A 21 11.69 1.31 4.17
CA ASN A 21 11.70 2.31 3.10
C ASN A 21 11.09 1.66 1.84
N PRO A 22 9.85 2.03 1.45
CA PRO A 22 9.15 1.34 0.35
C PRO A 22 9.78 1.68 -1.01
N TRP A 23 10.77 2.57 -1.04
CA TRP A 23 11.44 3.09 -2.22
C TRP A 23 12.77 2.40 -2.56
N ASN A 24 13.24 1.42 -1.76
CA ASN A 24 14.41 0.60 -2.12
C ASN A 24 14.05 -0.63 -2.97
N LEU A 25 12.84 -0.66 -3.50
CA LEU A 25 12.34 -1.73 -4.37
C LEU A 25 12.68 -1.43 -5.84
N SER A 26 12.76 -2.48 -6.66
CA SER A 26 12.91 -2.34 -8.10
C SER A 26 11.78 -1.46 -8.66
N ILE A 27 12.01 -0.76 -9.78
CA ILE A 27 10.97 0.12 -10.38
C ILE A 27 9.68 -0.66 -10.68
N GLY A 28 9.78 -1.98 -10.91
CA GLY A 28 8.67 -2.89 -11.11
C GLY A 28 8.04 -3.47 -9.84
N GLU A 29 8.50 -3.13 -8.65
CA GLU A 29 7.97 -3.68 -7.40
C GLU A 29 7.50 -2.57 -6.45
N ARG A 30 6.32 -2.75 -5.85
CA ARG A 30 5.82 -1.84 -4.81
C ARG A 30 5.23 -2.64 -3.66
N ILE A 31 5.39 -2.14 -2.44
CA ILE A 31 4.66 -2.61 -1.27
C ILE A 31 3.59 -1.57 -0.98
N ILE A 32 2.33 -2.01 -0.97
CA ILE A 32 1.17 -1.17 -0.72
C ILE A 32 0.43 -1.66 0.54
N ASN A 33 -0.22 -0.74 1.23
CA ASN A 33 -1.05 -1.01 2.40
C ASN A 33 -2.35 -0.21 2.24
N ARG A 34 -3.36 -0.49 3.06
CA ARG A 34 -4.62 0.27 3.13
C ARG A 34 -4.41 1.77 3.19
N LYS A 35 -3.38 2.25 3.91
CA LYS A 35 -3.05 3.68 4.02
C LYS A 35 -2.63 4.32 2.68
N HIS A 36 -2.14 3.51 1.74
CA HIS A 36 -1.73 3.95 0.40
C HIS A 36 -2.86 3.85 -0.61
N VAL A 37 -3.85 2.97 -0.39
CA VAL A 37 -4.94 2.72 -1.33
C VAL A 37 -6.09 3.69 -1.10
N SER A 38 -6.39 4.48 -2.13
CA SER A 38 -7.53 5.40 -2.17
C SER A 38 -8.80 4.64 -2.47
N HIS A 39 -8.83 3.96 -3.61
CA HIS A 39 -9.99 3.25 -4.13
C HIS A 39 -9.54 2.02 -4.92
N ILE A 40 -10.40 1.00 -4.94
CA ILE A 40 -10.33 -0.13 -5.86
C ILE A 40 -11.56 -0.01 -6.76
N ILE A 41 -11.35 0.13 -8.07
CA ILE A 41 -12.42 0.32 -9.05
C ILE A 41 -12.35 -0.76 -10.12
N ILE A 42 -13.51 -1.14 -10.64
CA ILE A 42 -13.61 -2.00 -11.83
C ILE A 42 -13.85 -1.09 -13.02
N GLU A 43 -12.94 -1.12 -14.00
CA GLU A 43 -13.09 -0.41 -15.26
C GLU A 43 -13.41 -1.40 -16.38
N THR A 44 -14.46 -1.10 -17.15
CA THR A 44 -14.79 -1.84 -18.36
C THR A 44 -14.02 -1.27 -19.54
N ARG A 45 -13.30 -2.12 -20.29
CA ARG A 45 -12.70 -1.81 -21.58
C ARG A 45 -13.40 -2.59 -22.68
N VAL A 46 -13.06 -2.29 -23.93
CA VAL A 46 -13.70 -2.89 -25.11
C VAL A 46 -13.48 -4.41 -25.16
N ASP A 47 -12.33 -4.87 -24.66
CA ASP A 47 -11.83 -6.23 -24.79
C ASP A 47 -11.58 -6.95 -23.45
N HIS A 48 -11.55 -6.22 -22.33
CA HIS A 48 -11.27 -6.76 -20.99
C HIS A 48 -11.83 -5.87 -19.89
N PHE A 49 -11.77 -6.37 -18.66
CA PHE A 49 -12.01 -5.60 -17.44
C PHE A 49 -10.67 -5.29 -16.75
N ARG A 50 -10.65 -4.21 -15.98
CA ARG A 50 -9.49 -3.85 -15.14
C ARG A 50 -9.94 -3.67 -13.72
N VAL A 51 -9.24 -4.32 -12.80
CA VAL A 51 -9.31 -3.97 -11.37
C VAL A 51 -8.21 -2.97 -11.10
N SER A 52 -8.56 -1.68 -11.06
CA SER A 52 -7.61 -0.59 -10.84
C SER A 52 -7.52 -0.23 -9.36
N ILE A 53 -6.30 -0.24 -8.84
CA ILE A 53 -5.94 0.22 -7.51
C ILE A 53 -5.39 1.64 -7.65
N LEU A 54 -6.11 2.60 -7.10
CA LEU A 54 -5.70 4.01 -7.06
C LEU A 54 -4.85 4.24 -5.82
N LEU A 55 -3.58 4.58 -6.00
CA LEU A 55 -2.68 4.90 -4.90
C LEU A 55 -2.66 6.41 -4.62
N ASN A 56 -2.80 6.75 -3.35
CA ASN A 56 -2.48 8.06 -2.82
C ASN A 56 -1.00 8.08 -2.43
N GLU A 57 -0.21 8.99 -2.99
CA GLU A 57 1.17 9.16 -2.52
C GLU A 57 1.22 9.82 -1.13
N ARG A 58 1.70 9.07 -0.11
CA ARG A 58 2.38 9.55 1.13
C ARG A 58 3.77 8.91 1.10
N PHE A 59 4.92 9.47 1.44
CA PHE A 59 5.43 10.71 2.06
C PHE A 59 6.91 10.84 1.57
N PRO A 60 7.50 12.05 1.47
CA PRO A 60 6.93 13.33 1.84
C PRO A 60 5.80 13.70 0.89
N TYR A 61 4.73 14.25 1.47
CA TYR A 61 3.54 14.68 0.77
C TYR A 61 3.89 15.61 -0.39
N ASN A 62 3.90 15.06 -1.60
CA ASN A 62 4.04 15.85 -2.81
C ASN A 62 2.65 16.00 -3.42
N TYR A 63 1.95 17.06 -3.05
CA TYR A 63 0.64 17.39 -3.64
C TYR A 63 0.70 17.61 -5.17
N LYS A 64 1.91 17.70 -5.75
CA LYS A 64 2.13 17.80 -7.21
C LYS A 64 2.37 16.44 -7.87
N SER A 65 2.56 15.37 -7.11
CA SER A 65 2.73 14.05 -7.70
C SER A 65 1.37 13.45 -8.05
N ARG A 66 1.29 12.85 -9.24
CA ARG A 66 0.06 12.27 -9.77
C ARG A 66 -0.20 10.97 -9.02
N SER A 67 -1.44 10.74 -8.58
CA SER A 67 -1.86 9.44 -8.07
C SER A 67 -1.55 8.36 -9.10
N GLY A 68 -0.86 7.31 -8.66
CA GLY A 68 -0.56 6.15 -9.50
C GLY A 68 -1.78 5.26 -9.60
N SER A 69 -2.29 5.04 -10.83
CA SER A 69 -3.28 4.00 -11.10
C SER A 69 -2.57 2.75 -11.60
N PHE A 70 -2.69 1.66 -10.86
CA PHE A 70 -2.18 0.34 -11.24
C PHE A 70 -3.34 -0.62 -11.42
N PHE A 71 -3.29 -1.50 -12.40
CA PHE A 71 -4.45 -2.33 -12.72
C PHE A 71 -4.11 -3.80 -12.93
N ILE A 72 -5.03 -4.68 -12.53
CA ILE A 72 -5.01 -6.11 -12.89
C ILE A 72 -5.95 -6.28 -14.08
N ARG A 73 -5.45 -6.86 -15.17
CA ARG A 73 -6.28 -7.21 -16.33
C ARG A 73 -7.01 -8.52 -16.08
N VAL A 74 -8.29 -8.55 -16.39
CA VAL A 74 -9.18 -9.72 -16.24
C VAL A 74 -10.15 -9.78 -17.41
N ASN A 75 -10.52 -10.99 -17.82
CA ASN A 75 -11.39 -11.17 -18.99
C ASN A 75 -12.88 -11.26 -18.61
N ASP A 76 -13.19 -11.52 -17.33
CA ASP A 76 -14.55 -11.70 -16.84
C ASP A 76 -14.87 -10.69 -15.72
N GLU A 77 -16.09 -10.16 -15.74
CA GLU A 77 -16.61 -9.23 -14.74
C GLU A 77 -16.71 -9.90 -13.36
N LYS A 78 -17.13 -11.16 -13.30
CA LYS A 78 -17.23 -11.89 -12.03
C LYS A 78 -15.85 -12.09 -11.40
N GLU A 79 -14.84 -12.34 -12.23
CA GLU A 79 -13.46 -12.44 -11.78
C GLU A 79 -12.96 -11.07 -11.27
N ALA A 80 -13.27 -9.99 -11.99
CA ALA A 80 -12.94 -8.63 -11.57
C ALA A 80 -13.52 -8.31 -10.18
N LEU A 81 -14.81 -8.62 -9.96
CA LEU A 81 -15.48 -8.42 -8.67
C LEU A 81 -14.84 -9.25 -7.55
N LYS A 82 -14.57 -10.53 -7.82
CA LYS A 82 -13.93 -11.42 -6.85
C LYS A 82 -12.54 -10.93 -6.45
N ILE A 83 -11.76 -10.42 -7.41
CA ILE A 83 -10.43 -9.87 -7.13
C ILE A 83 -10.56 -8.56 -6.35
N SER A 84 -11.47 -7.66 -6.72
CA SER A 84 -11.64 -6.40 -6.01
C SER A 84 -12.03 -6.62 -4.56
N GLU A 85 -13.00 -7.50 -4.28
CA GLU A 85 -13.44 -7.82 -2.91
C GLU A 85 -12.32 -8.47 -2.10
N LYS A 86 -11.56 -9.39 -2.71
CA LYS A 86 -10.44 -10.06 -2.05
C LYS A 86 -9.35 -9.07 -1.66
N LEU A 87 -9.01 -8.15 -2.54
CA LEU A 87 -7.99 -7.13 -2.27
C LEU A 87 -8.47 -6.14 -1.20
N ASP A 88 -9.72 -5.72 -1.28
CA ASP A 88 -10.31 -4.81 -0.29
C ASP A 88 -10.28 -5.42 1.12
N GLN A 89 -10.81 -6.63 1.28
CA GLN A 89 -10.80 -7.35 2.57
C GLN A 89 -9.38 -7.57 3.12
N TYR A 90 -8.43 -7.90 2.25
CA TYR A 90 -7.04 -8.10 2.66
C TYR A 90 -6.40 -6.81 3.15
N LEU A 91 -6.62 -5.70 2.43
CA LEU A 91 -6.11 -4.39 2.81
C LEU A 91 -6.80 -3.87 4.07
N GLU A 92 -8.10 -4.05 4.23
CA GLU A 92 -8.83 -3.70 5.47
C GLU A 92 -8.25 -4.39 6.71
N SER A 93 -7.68 -5.59 6.55
CA SER A 93 -7.00 -6.30 7.62
C SER A 93 -5.67 -5.64 8.06
N GLY A 94 -5.22 -4.58 7.37
CA GLY A 94 -4.00 -3.82 7.67
C GLY A 94 -2.71 -4.44 7.14
N TRP A 95 -2.79 -5.55 6.42
CA TRP A 95 -1.63 -6.24 5.88
C TRP A 95 -1.05 -5.55 4.65
N ASN A 96 0.25 -5.75 4.44
CA ASN A 96 0.95 -5.28 3.26
C ASN A 96 0.70 -6.22 2.06
N LEU A 97 0.51 -5.61 0.90
CA LEU A 97 0.42 -6.27 -0.40
C LEU A 97 1.67 -5.92 -1.21
N LYS A 98 2.38 -6.93 -1.71
CA LYS A 98 3.45 -6.71 -2.67
C LYS A 98 2.91 -6.86 -4.08
N ILE A 99 3.13 -5.86 -4.93
CA ILE A 99 2.72 -5.86 -6.34
C ILE A 99 3.94 -5.83 -7.26
N TYR A 100 3.84 -6.56 -8.36
CA TYR A 100 4.83 -6.59 -9.43
C TYR A 100 4.21 -6.00 -10.69
N LEU A 101 4.95 -5.11 -11.35
CA LEU A 101 4.45 -4.17 -12.34
C LEU A 101 5.18 -4.34 -13.68
N SER A 102 4.40 -4.31 -14.75
CA SER A 102 4.86 -4.06 -16.12
C SER A 102 4.22 -2.76 -16.60
N GLY A 103 4.91 -1.64 -16.40
CA GLY A 103 4.30 -0.32 -16.53
C GLY A 103 3.25 -0.09 -15.44
N SER A 104 2.00 0.16 -15.82
CA SER A 104 0.87 0.28 -14.89
C SER A 104 0.12 -1.04 -14.63
N GLU A 105 0.45 -2.10 -15.37
CA GLU A 105 -0.21 -3.40 -15.23
C GLU A 105 0.43 -4.21 -14.09
N ILE A 106 -0.41 -4.67 -13.16
CA ILE A 106 -0.04 -5.58 -12.09
C ILE A 106 -0.03 -7.00 -12.68
N VAL A 107 1.16 -7.52 -12.95
CA VAL A 107 1.35 -8.87 -13.50
C VAL A 107 1.30 -9.95 -12.43
N ARG A 108 1.58 -9.57 -11.18
CA ARG A 108 1.53 -10.46 -10.01
C ARG A 108 1.31 -9.64 -8.74
N TYR A 109 0.63 -10.24 -7.77
CA TYR A 109 0.51 -9.68 -6.43
C TYR A 109 0.63 -10.80 -5.38
N ASP A 110 1.36 -10.54 -4.30
CA ASP A 110 1.59 -11.48 -3.20
C ASP A 110 0.89 -10.96 -1.93
N LEU A 111 0.01 -11.80 -1.36
CA LEU A 111 -0.72 -11.55 -0.12
C LEU A 111 0.00 -12.26 1.03
N ASP A 112 1.08 -11.65 1.52
CA ASP A 112 1.91 -12.23 2.57
C ASP A 112 1.93 -11.34 3.83
N LYS A 113 1.49 -11.94 4.93
CA LYS A 113 1.40 -11.29 6.25
C LYS A 113 2.76 -11.02 6.90
N THR A 114 3.82 -11.63 6.37
CA THR A 114 5.20 -11.45 6.85
C THR A 114 5.90 -10.24 6.23
N ILE A 115 5.29 -9.61 5.23
CA ILE A 115 5.81 -8.38 4.62
C ILE A 115 5.67 -7.23 5.64
N GLN A 116 6.79 -6.68 6.10
CA GLN A 116 6.86 -5.55 7.05
C GLN A 116 6.77 -4.19 6.39
#